data_AF-A0A932Q561-F1
#
_entry.id   AF-A0A932Q561-F1
#
_cell.length_a   1.000
_cell.length_b   1.000
_cell.length_c   1.000
_cell.angle_alpha   90.00
_cell.angle_beta   90.00
_cell.angle_gamma   90.00
#
_symmetry.space_group_name_H-M   'P 1'
#
loop_
_entity.id
_entity.type
_entity.pdbx_description
1 polymer ?
#
loop_
_entity_poly.entity_id
_entity_poly.type
_entity_poly.pdbx_seq_one_letter_code
_entity_poly.pdbx_strand_id
1 'polypeptide(L)'
;MVTFVKDNKNILKKFDLVATGTTGKYVHDAGLKVKRVESGPLGGDAQIAAMAVEKKIDGIIFLRDPLGIHTHEPDIFMLLRLADVHNIPLATNLASASILIQGLSNLKS
;
A
#
# COMPACT_ATOMS: atom_id res chain seq x y z
N MET A 1 7.85 3.37 -6.49
CA MET A 1 6.93 2.21 -6.47
C MET A 1 7.38 1.08 -7.40
N VAL A 2 7.48 1.29 -8.72
CA VAL A 2 7.84 0.21 -9.68
C VAL A 2 9.15 -0.50 -9.33
N THR A 3 10.21 0.26 -9.08
CA THR A 3 11.52 -0.29 -8.67
C THR A 3 11.41 -1.09 -7.37
N PHE A 4 10.73 -0.55 -6.36
CA PHE A 4 10.49 -1.25 -5.09
C PHE A 4 9.79 -2.61 -5.28
N VAL A 5 8.77 -2.68 -6.15
CA VAL A 5 8.06 -3.93 -6.44
C VAL A 5 8.98 -4.94 -7.14
N LYS A 6 9.81 -4.48 -8.07
CA LYS A 6 10.78 -5.34 -8.78
C LYS A 6 11.82 -5.91 -7.81
N ASP A 7 12.43 -5.04 -7.02
CA ASP A 7 13.51 -5.41 -6.09
C ASP A 7 13.03 -6.35 -4.99
N ASN A 8 11.76 -6.23 -4.57
CA ASN A 8 11.18 -7.01 -3.48
C ASN A 8 10.21 -8.10 -3.96
N LYS A 9 10.19 -8.43 -5.26
CA LYS A 9 9.23 -9.36 -5.87
C LYS A 9 9.11 -10.67 -5.11
N ASN A 10 10.21 -11.26 -4.66
CA ASN A 10 10.21 -12.55 -3.98
C ASN A 10 9.54 -12.50 -2.59
N ILE A 11 9.69 -11.39 -1.87
CA ILE A 11 9.03 -11.17 -0.58
C ILE A 11 7.55 -10.86 -0.82
N LEU A 12 7.25 -9.99 -1.79
CA LEU A 12 5.88 -9.58 -2.12
C LEU A 12 4.98 -10.72 -2.58
N LYS A 13 5.53 -11.78 -3.20
CA LYS A 13 4.80 -13.01 -3.57
C LYS A 13 4.17 -13.75 -2.39
N LYS A 14 4.61 -13.49 -1.17
CA LYS A 14 4.10 -14.14 0.04
C LYS A 14 2.80 -13.52 0.56
N PHE A 15 2.38 -12.37 0.02
CA PHE A 15 1.24 -11.61 0.49
C PHE A 15 0.11 -11.58 -0.54
N ASP A 16 -1.11 -11.41 -0.05
CA ASP A 16 -2.26 -11.02 -0.87
C ASP A 16 -2.22 -9.50 -1.11
N LEU A 17 -1.79 -9.10 -2.31
CA LEU A 17 -1.57 -7.69 -2.64
C LEU A 17 -2.87 -7.00 -3.06
N VAL A 18 -3.09 -5.78 -2.56
CA VAL A 18 -4.14 -4.86 -2.99
C VAL A 18 -3.50 -3.55 -3.43
N ALA A 19 -3.91 -2.98 -4.57
CA ALA A 19 -3.34 -1.74 -5.08
C ALA A 19 -4.33 -0.89 -5.89
N THR A 20 -4.16 0.43 -5.84
CA THR A 20 -4.92 1.38 -6.65
C THR A 20 -4.54 1.32 -8.14
N GLY A 21 -5.46 1.77 -9.00
CA GLY A 21 -5.44 1.64 -10.46
C GLY A 21 -4.07 1.46 -11.14
N THR A 22 -3.24 2.52 -11.16
CA THR A 22 -1.94 2.54 -11.86
C THR A 22 -0.89 1.68 -11.17
N THR A 23 -0.79 1.73 -9.84
CA THR A 23 0.15 0.90 -9.07
C THR A 23 -0.13 -0.58 -9.28
N GLY A 24 -1.42 -0.97 -9.25
CA GLY A 24 -1.84 -2.34 -9.46
C GLY A 24 -1.50 -2.88 -10.85
N LYS A 25 -1.51 -2.03 -11.88
CA LYS A 25 -1.02 -2.40 -13.22
C LYS A 25 0.46 -2.77 -13.18
N TYR A 26 1.30 -1.94 -12.56
CA TYR A 26 2.74 -2.22 -12.46
C TYR A 26 3.06 -3.48 -11.65
N VAL A 27 2.31 -3.73 -10.58
CA VAL A 27 2.45 -4.95 -9.77
C VAL A 27 2.07 -6.18 -10.60
N HIS A 28 0.99 -6.09 -11.38
CA HIS A 28 0.57 -7.15 -12.30
C HIS A 28 1.64 -7.41 -13.39
N ASP A 29 2.14 -6.36 -14.03
CA ASP A 29 3.17 -6.44 -15.08
C ASP A 29 4.49 -7.02 -14.53
N ALA A 30 4.75 -6.87 -13.23
CA ALA A 30 5.87 -7.51 -12.54
C ALA A 30 5.65 -9.02 -12.29
N GLY A 31 4.50 -9.58 -12.66
CA GLY A 31 4.16 -11.00 -12.50
C GLY A 31 3.70 -11.38 -11.09
N LEU A 32 3.09 -10.44 -10.36
CA LEU A 32 2.49 -10.66 -9.05
C LEU A 32 0.96 -10.67 -9.16
N LYS A 33 0.30 -11.53 -8.37
CA LYS A 33 -1.15 -11.47 -8.21
C LYS A 33 -1.47 -10.24 -7.36
N VAL A 34 -2.43 -9.44 -7.82
CA VAL A 34 -2.85 -8.21 -7.13
C VAL A 34 -4.33 -7.93 -7.38
N LYS A 35 -5.07 -7.65 -6.31
CA LYS A 35 -6.41 -7.12 -6.38
C LYS A 35 -6.32 -5.62 -6.68
N ARG A 36 -6.91 -5.21 -7.80
CA ARG A 36 -6.96 -3.80 -8.19
C ARG A 36 -8.22 -3.16 -7.63
N VAL A 37 -8.05 -2.01 -7.00
CA VAL A 37 -9.14 -1.10 -6.61
C VAL A 37 -9.09 0.13 -7.50
N GLU A 38 -10.00 1.09 -7.30
CA GLU A 38 -10.03 2.33 -8.08
C GLU A 38 -8.71 3.11 -7.99
N SER A 39 -8.52 4.08 -8.87
CA SER A 39 -7.40 5.02 -8.71
C SER A 39 -7.61 5.88 -7.45
N GLY A 40 -6.53 6.34 -6.83
CA GLY A 40 -6.61 7.22 -5.65
C GLY A 40 -7.57 8.39 -5.85
N PRO A 41 -7.44 9.19 -6.94
CA PRO A 41 -8.34 10.30 -7.24
C PRO A 41 -9.81 9.93 -7.45
N LEU A 42 -10.14 8.66 -7.71
CA LEU A 42 -11.51 8.16 -7.87
C LEU A 42 -12.03 7.45 -6.61
N GLY A 43 -11.31 7.53 -5.48
CA GLY A 43 -11.70 6.94 -4.21
C GLY A 43 -11.03 5.60 -3.88
N GLY A 44 -9.99 5.21 -4.61
CA GLY A 44 -9.21 4.00 -4.33
C GLY A 44 -8.57 4.01 -2.93
N ASP A 45 -8.16 5.19 -2.45
CA ASP A 45 -7.58 5.35 -1.11
C ASP A 45 -8.63 5.09 -0.02
N ALA A 46 -9.87 5.54 -0.24
CA ALA A 46 -11.00 5.24 0.64
C ALA A 46 -11.34 3.73 0.66
N GLN A 47 -11.20 3.04 -0.48
CA GLN A 47 -11.41 1.59 -0.53
C GLN A 47 -10.34 0.84 0.30
N ILE A 48 -9.07 1.24 0.22
CA ILE A 48 -8.00 0.65 1.02
C ILE A 48 -8.22 0.94 2.51
N ALA A 49 -8.56 2.20 2.85
CA ALA A 49 -8.90 2.59 4.21
C ALA A 49 -10.05 1.75 4.78
N ALA A 50 -11.13 1.55 4.02
CA ALA A 50 -12.25 0.71 4.44
C ALA A 50 -11.80 -0.74 4.71
N MET A 51 -10.97 -1.32 3.83
CA MET A 51 -10.42 -2.67 4.05
C MET A 51 -9.54 -2.74 5.30
N ALA A 52 -8.79 -1.68 5.61
CA ALA A 52 -7.98 -1.60 6.83
C ALA A 52 -8.85 -1.57 8.09
N VAL A 53 -9.93 -0.78 8.10
CA VAL A 53 -10.92 -0.73 9.19
C VAL A 53 -11.60 -2.10 9.38
N GLU A 54 -11.89 -2.80 8.29
CA GLU A 54 -12.47 -4.15 8.28
C GLU A 54 -11.45 -5.26 8.64
N LYS A 55 -10.21 -4.92 9.01
CA LYS A 55 -9.12 -5.85 9.31
C LYS A 55 -8.78 -6.83 8.16
N LYS A 56 -8.92 -6.35 6.92
CA LYS A 56 -8.54 -7.07 5.70
C LYS A 56 -7.18 -6.65 5.15
N ILE A 57 -6.47 -5.76 5.86
CA ILE A 57 -5.16 -5.24 5.49
C ILE A 57 -4.26 -5.32 6.72
N ASP A 58 -3.15 -6.05 6.59
CA ASP A 58 -2.14 -6.20 7.67
C ASP A 58 -1.04 -5.14 7.62
N GLY A 59 -0.94 -4.40 6.52
CA GLY A 59 -0.02 -3.29 6.38
C GLY A 59 -0.20 -2.53 5.07
N ILE A 60 0.19 -1.26 5.08
CA ILE A 60 0.00 -0.32 3.96
C ILE A 60 1.35 0.26 3.55
N ILE A 61 1.62 0.26 2.24
CA ILE A 61 2.74 0.99 1.65
C ILE A 61 2.18 2.13 0.80
N PHE A 62 2.34 3.36 1.28
CA PHE A 62 1.87 4.57 0.63
C PHE A 62 3.02 5.52 0.34
N LEU A 63 3.79 5.22 -0.71
CA LEU A 63 4.97 6.00 -1.10
C LEU A 63 4.55 7.36 -1.68
N ARG A 64 4.64 8.41 -0.86
CA ARG A 64 4.30 9.78 -1.23
C ARG A 64 5.46 10.46 -1.94
N ASP A 65 5.14 11.39 -2.83
CA ASP A 65 6.08 12.43 -3.24
C ASP A 65 5.97 13.59 -2.25
N PRO A 66 6.98 13.82 -1.39
CA PRO A 66 6.92 14.86 -0.36
C PRO A 66 7.06 16.29 -0.93
N LEU A 67 7.45 16.44 -2.20
CA LEU A 67 7.61 17.74 -2.86
C LEU A 67 6.50 18.01 -3.89
N GLY A 68 5.67 17.01 -4.17
CA GLY A 68 4.56 17.10 -5.12
C GLY A 68 3.26 17.60 -4.47
N ILE A 69 2.47 18.38 -5.21
CA ILE A 69 1.10 18.75 -4.83
C ILE A 69 0.17 17.62 -5.27
N HIS A 70 -0.56 17.04 -4.32
CA HIS A 70 -1.53 15.97 -4.61
C HIS A 70 -2.94 16.54 -4.58
N THR A 71 -3.66 16.47 -5.70
CA THR A 71 -5.06 16.98 -5.82
C THR A 71 -6.06 16.27 -4.91
N HIS A 72 -5.66 15.17 -4.27
CA HIS A 72 -6.45 14.34 -3.36
C HIS A 72 -5.81 14.28 -1.94
N GLU A 73 -5.15 15.36 -1.50
CA GLU A 73 -4.60 15.47 -0.14
C GLU A 73 -5.55 15.08 1.01
N PRO A 74 -6.87 15.44 0.99
CA PRO A 74 -7.79 15.01 2.04
C PRO A 74 -7.87 13.50 2.21
N ASP A 75 -7.81 12.75 1.10
CA ASP A 75 -7.88 11.28 1.09
C ASP A 75 -6.60 10.67 1.65
N ILE A 76 -5.45 11.31 1.38
CA ILE A 76 -4.17 10.92 1.97
C ILE A 76 -4.24 11.02 3.49
N PHE A 77 -4.64 12.19 4.03
CA PHE A 77 -4.72 12.37 5.48
C PHE A 77 -5.74 11.45 6.14
N MET A 78 -6.86 11.16 5.45
CA MET A 78 -7.83 10.18 5.90
C MET A 78 -7.22 8.78 6.04
N LEU A 79 -6.45 8.32 5.04
CA LEU A 79 -5.77 7.02 5.09
C LEU A 79 -4.74 6.96 6.22
N LEU A 80 -3.91 7.99 6.38
CA LEU A 80 -2.93 8.08 7.47
C LEU A 80 -3.62 7.97 8.85
N ARG A 81 -4.65 8.79 9.06
CA ARG A 81 -5.41 8.83 10.31
C ARG A 81 -6.03 7.46 10.62
N LEU A 82 -6.62 6.79 9.65
CA LEU A 82 -7.25 5.48 9.89
C LEU A 82 -6.22 4.39 10.16
N ALA A 83 -5.05 4.43 9.51
CA ALA A 83 -3.97 3.52 9.84
C ALA A 83 -3.54 3.66 11.32
N ASP A 84 -3.38 4.90 11.79
CA ASP A 84 -3.03 5.18 13.19
C ASP A 84 -4.12 4.71 14.16
N VAL A 85 -5.38 5.05 13.90
CA VAL A 85 -6.53 4.68 14.76
C VAL A 85 -6.69 3.16 14.89
N HIS A 86 -6.47 2.42 13.80
CA HIS A 86 -6.63 0.96 13.76
C HIS A 86 -5.32 0.20 14.01
N ASN A 87 -4.24 0.90 14.35
CA ASN A 87 -2.90 0.34 14.59
C ASN A 87 -2.42 -0.54 13.42
N ILE A 88 -2.65 -0.08 12.19
CA ILE A 88 -2.20 -0.76 10.97
C ILE A 88 -0.82 -0.22 10.60
N PRO A 89 0.21 -1.09 10.49
CA PRO A 89 1.52 -0.69 10.03
C PRO A 89 1.45 0.05 8.69
N LEU A 90 2.01 1.26 8.65
CA LEU A 90 2.01 2.12 7.47
C LEU A 90 3.42 2.62 7.16
N ALA A 91 3.83 2.45 5.91
CA ALA A 91 5.09 2.96 5.39
C ALA A 91 4.85 4.06 4.35
N THR A 92 5.41 5.25 4.57
CA THR A 92 5.25 6.38 3.64
C THR A 92 6.49 6.70 2.81
N ASN A 93 7.56 5.93 2.95
CA ASN A 93 8.81 6.08 2.19
C ASN A 93 9.48 4.70 1.96
N LEU A 94 10.52 4.66 1.15
CA LEU A 94 11.18 3.39 0.78
C LEU A 94 11.83 2.68 1.98
N ALA A 95 12.47 3.42 2.89
CA ALA A 95 13.14 2.82 4.05
C ALA A 95 12.15 2.11 4.99
N SER A 96 11.06 2.81 5.34
CA SER A 96 9.97 2.22 6.15
C SER A 96 9.28 1.07 5.42
N ALA A 97 9.09 1.14 4.10
CA ALA A 97 8.46 0.08 3.33
C ALA A 97 9.30 -1.21 3.35
N SER A 98 10.62 -1.11 3.22
CA SER A 98 11.53 -2.25 3.30
C SER A 98 11.48 -2.93 4.67
N ILE A 99 11.49 -2.16 5.76
CA ILE A 99 11.38 -2.69 7.13
C ILE A 99 10.03 -3.38 7.32
N LEU A 100 8.94 -2.74 6.87
CA LEU A 100 7.58 -3.24 7.03
C LEU A 100 7.37 -4.59 6.34
N ILE A 101 7.76 -4.73 5.06
CA ILE A 101 7.58 -6.01 4.35
C ILE A 101 8.43 -7.14 4.93
N GLN A 102 9.62 -6.83 5.44
CA GLN A 102 10.47 -7.82 6.10
C GLN A 102 9.84 -8.27 7.42
N GLY A 103 9.40 -7.30 8.25
CA GLY A 103 8.70 -7.56 9.50
C GLY A 103 7.47 -8.44 9.28
N LEU A 104 6.57 -8.03 8.38
CA LEU A 104 5.35 -8.79 8.06
C LEU A 104 5.66 -10.19 7.50
N SER A 105 6.71 -10.35 6.68
CA SER A 105 7.06 -11.65 6.11
C SER A 105 7.61 -12.66 7.13
N ASN A 106 8.07 -12.16 8.29
CA ASN A 106 8.63 -12.95 9.38
C ASN A 106 7.61 -13.25 10.48
N LEU A 107 6.48 -12.53 10.50
CA LEU A 107 5.35 -12.85 11.36
C LEU A 107 4.71 -14.13 10.80
N LYS A 108 5.00 -15.27 11.44
CA LYS A 108 4.26 -16.51 11.18
C LYS A 108 2.80 -16.27 11.57
N SER A 109 1.90 -16.40 10.61
CA SER A 109 0.47 -16.64 10.88
C SER A 109 0.26 -18.02 11.49
#